data_AF-A0A8T2X3C9-F1
#
_entry.id   AF-A0A8T2X3C9-F1
#
_cell.length_a   1.000
_cell.length_b   1.000
_cell.length_c   1.000
_cell.angle_alpha   90.00
_cell.angle_beta   90.00
_cell.angle_gamma   90.00
#
_symmetry.space_group_name_H-M   'P 1'
#
loop_
_entity.id
_entity.type
_entity.pdbx_description
1 polymer ?
#
loop_
_entity_poly.entity_id
_entity_poly.type
_entity_poly.pdbx_seq_one_letter_code
_entity_poly.pdbx_strand_id
1 'polypeptide(L)'
;MEMIDRALLVVEDTVCCNGGGDGGVLVKGCEAEAIMRSTEKEMESSEEDDDFPSIESITPQSKIDSSYQSHTEKGIRKVCCELLDLKDAVENLCGNMQTKYLAFSRMSEEVVEMEHELVELRKHISAQGILVQDLMTGVCRELEEWNSANGNIGDCQQDPLVDELQSSLLSDADNRKAIFLENIDVLLAEHKVEEAVEALEAEEKNCPELKGPGDTSSMELSSYRSAFLKRRSMLEDQLIEITEQPLVSILELKKALSALIKLGKGPLAHQLLLKSYGSRLQKSVELFLPSCSVYPKTFPATLSRLVFSIISVTTKESGLIFGDNPVYTNRVVQWVEWEIEYFVRLVKENAPSSEKLFALGTASNCVQASLTYSSMLESQGLKLSKLLLVLLRPYIEEVLELIFRWARRAALDVTEIDESLLLSPRSMSPLSAFATLSDSVLVDSGMKFMDIIEVSWLSSVILRMKNSVVLVS
;
A
#
# COMPACT_ATOMS: atom_id res chain seq x y z
N MET A 1 1.19 11.87 -11.45
CA MET A 1 -0.18 11.46 -11.07
C MET A 1 -0.67 10.27 -11.90
N GLU A 2 -0.49 10.26 -13.24
CA GLU A 2 -0.89 9.11 -14.08
C GLU A 2 -0.13 7.78 -13.86
N MET A 3 1.14 7.80 -13.42
CA MET A 3 1.88 6.55 -13.13
C MET A 3 1.47 5.86 -11.82
N ILE A 4 0.91 6.60 -10.86
CA ILE A 4 0.43 6.03 -9.59
C ILE A 4 -0.96 5.42 -9.77
N ASP A 5 -1.77 5.97 -10.69
CA ASP A 5 -3.04 5.35 -11.09
C ASP A 5 -2.84 4.04 -11.86
N ARG A 6 -1.77 3.90 -12.66
CA ARG A 6 -1.46 2.63 -13.34
C ARG A 6 -0.99 1.51 -12.42
N ALA A 7 -0.35 1.83 -11.28
CA ALA A 7 0.07 0.81 -10.32
C ALA A 7 -1.09 0.26 -9.46
N LEU A 8 -2.20 0.98 -9.38
CA LEU A 8 -3.42 0.55 -8.67
C LEU A 8 -4.38 -0.24 -9.57
N LEU A 9 -4.37 0.00 -10.89
CA LEU A 9 -5.20 -0.74 -11.86
C LEU A 9 -4.76 -2.21 -12.07
N VAL A 10 -3.50 -2.55 -11.81
CA VAL A 10 -3.01 -3.95 -11.95
C VAL A 10 -3.60 -4.89 -10.89
N VAL A 11 -4.16 -4.36 -9.80
CA VAL A 11 -4.83 -5.17 -8.77
C VAL A 11 -6.33 -5.36 -9.05
N GLU A 12 -6.93 -4.53 -9.90
CA GLU A 12 -8.37 -4.63 -10.24
C GLU A 12 -8.65 -5.35 -11.58
N ASP A 13 -7.69 -5.44 -12.50
CA ASP A 13 -7.92 -5.99 -13.86
C ASP A 13 -7.72 -7.53 -14.01
N THR A 14 -7.61 -8.30 -12.92
CA THR A 14 -7.69 -9.78 -13.01
C THR A 14 -9.12 -10.32 -13.04
N VAL A 15 -10.13 -9.44 -13.07
CA VAL A 15 -11.55 -9.81 -13.17
C VAL A 15 -12.23 -8.93 -14.22
N CYS A 16 -12.01 -9.20 -15.52
CA CYS A 16 -13.00 -9.16 -16.61
C CYS A 16 -12.36 -9.13 -18.01
N CYS A 17 -12.48 -10.27 -18.71
CA CYS A 17 -12.71 -10.44 -20.16
C CYS A 17 -11.79 -9.81 -21.23
N ASN A 18 -11.20 -10.73 -22.02
CA ASN A 18 -11.08 -10.73 -23.49
C ASN A 18 -11.86 -9.65 -24.28
N GLY A 19 -11.17 -9.02 -25.23
CA GLY A 19 -11.76 -8.35 -26.40
C GLY A 19 -10.82 -7.32 -27.02
N GLY A 20 -10.32 -7.59 -28.23
CA GLY A 20 -9.31 -6.77 -28.92
C GLY A 20 -9.79 -5.45 -29.53
N GLY A 21 -8.83 -4.66 -30.03
CA GLY A 21 -9.11 -3.45 -30.82
C GLY A 21 -7.95 -2.44 -30.90
N ASP A 22 -7.07 -2.69 -31.87
CA ASP A 22 -6.19 -1.83 -32.69
C ASP A 22 -5.87 -0.33 -32.37
N GLY A 23 -4.60 0.02 -32.62
CA GLY A 23 -4.21 1.15 -33.47
C GLY A 23 -4.13 2.57 -32.89
N GLY A 24 -2.93 3.03 -32.54
CA GLY A 24 -2.62 4.48 -32.60
C GLY A 24 -1.63 5.03 -31.56
N VAL A 25 -0.34 4.66 -31.61
CA VAL A 25 0.70 5.38 -30.82
C VAL A 25 1.97 5.70 -31.65
N LEU A 26 2.03 5.30 -32.91
CA LEU A 26 3.30 5.29 -33.68
C LEU A 26 3.65 6.57 -34.44
N VAL A 27 3.01 7.72 -34.19
CA VAL A 27 3.26 8.95 -34.98
C VAL A 27 3.95 10.07 -34.20
N LYS A 28 4.03 10.02 -32.86
CA LYS A 28 4.62 11.14 -32.09
C LYS A 28 6.14 11.03 -31.83
N GLY A 29 6.77 9.89 -32.11
CA GLY A 29 8.22 9.71 -31.92
C GLY A 29 9.07 10.36 -33.02
N CYS A 30 8.61 10.29 -34.27
CA CYS A 30 9.41 10.78 -35.42
C CYS A 30 9.46 12.31 -35.54
N GLU A 31 8.48 13.04 -34.99
CA GLU A 31 8.49 14.52 -35.01
C GLU A 31 9.50 15.11 -34.03
N ALA A 32 9.73 14.46 -32.88
CA ALA A 32 10.71 14.90 -31.89
C ALA A 32 12.16 14.68 -32.36
N GLU A 33 12.41 13.60 -33.11
CA GLU A 33 13.74 13.29 -33.66
C GLU A 33 14.14 14.23 -34.81
N ALA A 34 13.16 14.70 -35.60
CA ALA A 34 13.39 15.69 -36.67
C ALA A 34 13.67 17.10 -36.14
N ILE A 35 13.07 17.47 -35.00
CA ILE A 35 13.32 18.76 -34.33
C ILE A 35 14.70 18.75 -33.67
N MET A 36 15.12 17.64 -33.04
CA MET A 36 16.45 17.54 -32.42
C MET A 36 17.61 17.60 -33.44
N ARG A 37 17.47 16.99 -34.62
CA ARG A 37 18.51 17.10 -35.68
C ARG A 37 18.59 18.49 -36.32
N SER A 38 17.54 19.30 -36.26
CA SER A 38 17.61 20.71 -36.71
C SER A 38 18.36 21.58 -35.70
N THR A 39 18.17 21.34 -34.39
CA THR A 39 18.86 22.11 -33.34
C THR A 39 20.34 21.74 -33.20
N GLU A 40 20.72 20.49 -33.49
CA GLU A 40 22.12 20.06 -33.52
C GLU A 40 22.88 20.70 -34.70
N LYS A 41 22.20 20.92 -35.84
CA LYS A 41 22.80 21.47 -37.06
C LYS A 41 22.90 22.99 -37.07
N GLU A 42 22.08 23.70 -36.28
CA GLU A 42 22.20 25.16 -36.10
C GLU A 42 23.29 25.57 -35.10
N MET A 43 23.85 24.65 -34.32
CA MET A 43 24.87 24.96 -33.30
C MET A 43 26.31 24.63 -33.74
N GLU A 44 26.50 24.02 -34.92
CA GLU A 44 27.81 23.74 -35.53
C GLU A 44 28.29 24.80 -36.55
N SER A 45 27.52 25.88 -36.81
CA SER A 45 27.90 26.89 -37.81
C SER A 45 28.11 28.29 -37.23
N SER A 46 29.08 28.45 -36.33
CA SER A 46 29.71 29.74 -36.08
C SER A 46 31.09 29.59 -35.43
N GLU A 47 32.00 28.89 -36.11
CA GLU A 47 33.44 29.08 -35.92
C GLU A 47 33.91 30.10 -36.96
N GLU A 48 33.69 31.39 -36.69
CA GLU A 48 34.45 32.46 -37.33
C GLU A 48 35.43 33.00 -36.28
N ASP A 49 36.72 32.71 -36.51
CA ASP A 49 37.86 33.21 -35.74
C ASP A 49 37.93 34.75 -35.85
N ASP A 50 37.30 35.46 -34.91
CA ASP A 50 37.60 36.87 -34.68
C ASP A 50 38.70 36.98 -33.61
N ASP A 51 39.90 37.25 -34.11
CA ASP A 51 41.15 37.50 -33.38
C ASP A 51 41.04 38.80 -32.56
N PHE A 52 40.31 38.77 -31.44
CA PHE A 52 40.25 39.87 -30.49
C PHE A 52 41.49 39.85 -29.59
N PRO A 53 42.19 41.00 -29.41
CA PRO A 53 43.33 41.06 -28.51
C PRO A 53 42.88 40.73 -27.09
N SER A 54 43.56 39.77 -26.47
CA SER A 54 43.32 39.32 -25.10
C SER A 54 43.22 40.52 -24.17
N ILE A 55 42.06 40.78 -23.59
CA ILE A 55 41.89 41.85 -22.61
C ILE A 55 42.83 41.53 -21.44
N GLU A 56 43.83 42.40 -21.28
CA GLU A 56 44.83 42.37 -20.24
C GLU A 56 44.15 42.18 -18.87
N SER A 57 44.55 41.11 -18.16
CA SER A 57 43.94 40.67 -16.90
C SER A 57 43.77 41.83 -15.91
N ILE A 58 42.55 42.02 -15.40
CA ILE A 58 42.27 42.99 -14.34
C ILE A 58 43.12 42.61 -13.12
N THR A 59 44.06 43.47 -12.76
CA THR A 59 45.01 43.20 -11.68
C THR A 59 44.26 43.12 -10.34
N PRO A 60 44.48 42.06 -9.53
CA PRO A 60 43.82 41.91 -8.23
C PRO A 60 44.08 43.10 -7.29
N GLN A 61 43.08 43.49 -6.49
CA GLN A 61 43.17 44.64 -5.57
C GLN A 61 44.34 44.54 -4.56
N SER A 62 44.86 43.33 -4.31
CA SER A 62 46.02 43.11 -3.43
C SER A 62 47.33 43.71 -3.94
N LYS A 63 47.39 44.19 -5.19
CA LYS A 63 48.60 44.75 -5.82
C LYS A 63 48.56 46.25 -6.13
N ILE A 64 47.48 46.97 -5.82
CA ILE A 64 47.35 48.40 -6.16
C ILE A 64 47.12 49.23 -4.89
N ASP A 65 47.96 50.25 -4.68
CA ASP A 65 47.80 51.21 -3.59
C ASP A 65 46.46 51.95 -3.72
N SER A 66 45.50 51.57 -2.86
CA SER A 66 44.10 52.02 -2.89
C SER A 66 43.91 53.54 -2.65
N SER A 67 44.99 54.25 -2.35
CA SER A 67 45.04 55.68 -2.00
C SER A 67 45.06 56.64 -3.20
N TYR A 68 45.47 56.18 -4.40
CA TYR A 68 45.58 57.03 -5.60
C TYR A 68 44.49 56.78 -6.65
N GLN A 69 43.47 55.99 -6.31
CA GLN A 69 42.52 55.46 -7.27
C GLN A 69 41.19 56.23 -7.23
N SER A 70 40.74 56.74 -8.38
CA SER A 70 39.52 57.56 -8.43
C SER A 70 38.27 56.74 -8.12
N HIS A 71 37.24 57.37 -7.56
CA HIS A 71 35.97 56.70 -7.24
C HIS A 71 35.32 56.04 -8.47
N THR A 72 35.47 56.65 -9.65
CA THR A 72 35.01 56.09 -10.92
C THR A 72 35.77 54.80 -11.28
N GLU A 73 37.09 54.78 -11.10
CA GLU A 73 37.92 53.61 -11.37
C GLU A 73 37.63 52.44 -10.42
N LYS A 74 37.30 52.73 -9.15
CA LYS A 74 36.84 51.73 -8.18
C LYS A 74 35.47 51.17 -8.56
N GLY A 75 34.56 52.02 -9.02
CA GLY A 75 33.23 51.62 -9.52
C GLY A 75 33.33 50.72 -10.75
N ILE A 76 34.14 51.10 -11.74
CA ILE A 76 34.35 50.30 -12.96
C ILE A 76 34.92 48.92 -12.61
N ARG A 77 35.94 48.84 -11.75
CA ARG A 77 36.49 47.53 -11.33
C ARG A 77 35.50 46.67 -10.56
N LYS A 78 34.66 47.27 -9.70
CA LYS A 78 33.62 46.52 -8.98
C LYS A 78 32.65 45.85 -9.96
N VAL A 79 32.18 46.61 -10.95
CA VAL A 79 31.29 46.09 -12.00
C VAL A 79 31.98 45.00 -12.81
N CYS A 80 33.27 45.16 -13.15
CA CYS A 80 34.02 44.11 -13.83
C CYS A 80 34.18 42.82 -12.99
N CYS A 81 34.37 42.94 -11.67
CA CYS A 81 34.40 41.77 -10.78
C CYS A 81 33.04 41.08 -10.71
N GLU A 82 31.95 41.84 -10.56
CA GLU A 82 30.59 41.29 -10.55
C GLU A 82 30.23 40.61 -11.88
N LEU A 83 30.70 41.14 -13.01
CA LEU A 83 30.55 40.52 -14.33
C LEU A 83 31.34 39.21 -14.46
N LEU A 84 32.52 39.11 -13.85
CA LEU A 84 33.30 37.87 -13.82
C LEU A 84 32.63 36.82 -12.93
N ASP A 85 32.15 37.21 -11.75
CA ASP A 85 31.40 36.29 -10.87
C ASP A 85 30.12 35.79 -11.55
N LEU A 86 29.43 36.66 -12.30
CA LEU A 86 28.26 36.28 -13.09
C LEU A 86 28.63 35.31 -14.24
N LYS A 87 29.73 35.56 -14.94
CA LYS A 87 30.25 34.65 -15.98
C LYS A 87 30.50 33.26 -15.40
N ASP A 88 31.18 33.17 -14.27
CA ASP A 88 31.49 31.88 -13.63
C ASP A 88 30.21 31.17 -13.15
N ALA A 89 29.22 31.90 -12.64
CA ALA A 89 27.91 31.35 -12.27
C ALA A 89 27.16 30.78 -13.49
N VAL A 90 27.21 31.45 -14.63
CA VAL A 90 26.59 30.99 -15.89
C VAL A 90 27.32 29.76 -16.43
N GLU A 91 28.65 29.75 -16.43
CA GLU A 91 29.43 28.58 -16.86
C GLU A 91 29.16 27.35 -15.98
N ASN A 92 29.03 27.53 -14.66
CA ASN A 92 28.65 26.46 -13.75
C ASN A 92 27.22 25.96 -14.01
N LEU A 93 26.26 26.86 -14.24
CA LEU A 93 24.90 26.48 -14.60
C LEU A 93 24.85 25.69 -15.91
N CYS A 94 25.59 26.11 -16.94
CA CYS A 94 25.72 25.40 -18.21
C CYS A 94 26.35 24.01 -18.01
N GLY A 95 27.43 23.89 -17.24
CA GLY A 95 28.05 22.60 -16.93
C GLY A 95 27.13 21.64 -16.16
N ASN A 96 26.36 22.18 -15.20
CA ASN A 96 25.37 21.42 -14.44
C ASN A 96 24.22 20.95 -15.34
N MET A 97 23.74 21.81 -16.24
CA MET A 97 22.69 21.48 -17.21
C MET A 97 23.17 20.39 -18.19
N GLN A 98 24.38 20.50 -18.72
CA GLN A 98 24.97 19.50 -19.62
C GLN A 98 25.14 18.15 -18.91
N THR A 99 25.58 18.16 -17.65
CA THR A 99 25.74 16.93 -16.86
C THR A 99 24.39 16.27 -16.58
N LYS A 100 23.36 17.06 -16.23
CA LYS A 100 22.00 16.57 -16.03
C LYS A 100 21.37 16.02 -17.31
N TYR A 101 21.61 16.68 -18.45
CA TYR A 101 21.17 16.23 -19.76
C TYR A 101 21.82 14.89 -20.14
N LEU A 102 23.14 14.75 -19.95
CA LEU A 102 23.84 13.50 -20.17
C LEU A 102 23.36 12.37 -19.25
N ALA A 103 23.08 12.66 -17.98
CA ALA A 103 22.51 11.69 -17.05
C ALA A 103 21.10 11.25 -17.49
N PHE A 104 20.26 12.20 -17.92
CA PHE A 104 18.93 11.90 -18.47
C PHE A 104 19.02 11.05 -19.74
N SER A 105 19.95 11.37 -20.67
CA SER A 105 20.15 10.59 -21.89
C SER A 105 20.53 9.14 -21.58
N ARG A 106 21.46 8.92 -20.63
CA ARG A 106 21.84 7.57 -20.20
C ARG A 106 20.68 6.81 -19.58
N MET A 107 19.92 7.46 -18.69
CA MET A 107 18.72 6.85 -18.12
C MET A 107 17.68 6.52 -19.19
N SER A 108 17.52 7.36 -20.22
CA SER A 108 16.57 7.09 -21.30
C SER A 108 16.97 5.89 -22.15
N GLU A 109 18.26 5.67 -22.36
CA GLU A 109 18.79 4.49 -23.07
C GLU A 109 18.57 3.21 -22.24
N GLU A 110 18.83 3.27 -20.92
CA GLU A 110 18.58 2.16 -19.99
C GLU A 110 17.08 1.79 -19.93
N VAL A 111 16.18 2.77 -20.01
CA VAL A 111 14.72 2.52 -20.08
C VAL A 111 14.34 1.80 -21.38
N VAL A 112 14.97 2.14 -22.51
CA VAL A 112 14.74 1.46 -23.79
C VAL A 112 15.26 0.02 -23.75
N GLU A 113 16.41 -0.22 -23.11
CA GLU A 113 16.94 -1.57 -22.90
C GLU A 113 16.01 -2.41 -22.02
N MET A 114 15.51 -1.84 -20.91
CA MET A 114 14.49 -2.49 -20.08
C MET A 114 13.20 -2.81 -20.84
N GLU A 115 12.76 -1.92 -21.75
CA GLU A 115 11.59 -2.19 -22.59
C GLU A 115 11.82 -3.42 -23.50
N HIS A 116 13.02 -3.56 -24.05
CA HIS A 116 13.40 -4.74 -24.82
C HIS A 116 13.35 -6.02 -23.97
N GLU A 117 13.91 -5.99 -22.75
CA GLU A 117 13.84 -7.13 -21.82
C GLU A 117 12.39 -7.50 -21.45
N LEU A 118 11.51 -6.51 -21.24
CA LEU A 118 10.09 -6.75 -20.98
C LEU A 118 9.38 -7.40 -22.18
N VAL A 119 9.73 -7.01 -23.40
CA VAL A 119 9.22 -7.64 -24.62
C VAL A 119 9.69 -9.10 -24.71
N GLU A 120 10.94 -9.39 -24.36
CA GLU A 120 11.45 -10.77 -24.29
C GLU A 120 10.73 -11.60 -23.22
N LEU A 121 10.55 -11.05 -22.02
CA LEU A 121 9.82 -11.71 -20.94
C LEU A 121 8.38 -12.02 -21.36
N ARG A 122 7.71 -11.08 -22.04
CA ARG A 122 6.37 -11.31 -22.59
C ARG A 122 6.34 -12.45 -23.61
N LYS A 123 7.37 -12.58 -24.46
CA LYS A 123 7.50 -13.71 -25.38
C LYS A 123 7.65 -15.03 -24.60
N HIS A 124 8.48 -15.07 -23.56
CA HIS A 124 8.64 -16.25 -22.71
C HIS A 124 7.35 -16.66 -22.01
N ILE A 125 6.62 -15.70 -21.43
CA ILE A 125 5.31 -15.96 -20.79
C ILE A 125 4.31 -16.47 -21.82
N SER A 126 4.29 -15.90 -23.03
CA SER A 126 3.40 -16.34 -24.10
C SER A 126 3.72 -17.78 -24.54
N ALA A 127 5.01 -18.11 -24.69
CA ALA A 127 5.45 -19.47 -25.02
C ALA A 127 5.09 -20.48 -23.92
N GLN A 128 5.26 -20.12 -22.65
CA GLN A 128 4.80 -20.93 -21.52
C GLN A 128 3.28 -21.08 -21.51
N GLY A 129 2.53 -20.03 -21.85
CA GLY A 129 1.07 -20.08 -21.99
C GLY A 129 0.61 -21.09 -23.03
N ILE A 130 1.28 -21.14 -24.19
CA ILE A 130 1.00 -22.16 -25.23
C ILE A 130 1.25 -23.56 -24.68
N LEU A 131 2.37 -23.80 -23.98
CA LEU A 131 2.67 -25.12 -23.39
C LEU A 131 1.61 -25.55 -22.36
N VAL A 132 1.16 -24.62 -21.51
CA VAL A 132 0.09 -24.90 -20.53
C VAL A 132 -1.23 -25.20 -21.24
N GLN A 133 -1.54 -24.47 -22.32
CA GLN A 133 -2.75 -24.71 -23.10
C GLN A 133 -2.70 -26.05 -23.84
N ASP A 134 -1.54 -26.43 -24.39
CA ASP A 134 -1.33 -27.74 -25.02
C ASP A 134 -1.46 -28.88 -23.99
N LEU A 135 -0.88 -28.71 -22.80
CA LEU A 135 -1.04 -29.65 -21.69
C LEU A 135 -2.51 -29.78 -21.28
N MET A 136 -3.21 -28.67 -21.10
CA MET A 136 -4.63 -28.66 -20.75
C MET A 136 -5.47 -29.37 -21.81
N THR A 137 -5.20 -29.09 -23.09
CA THR A 137 -5.89 -29.75 -24.21
C THR A 137 -5.57 -31.25 -24.27
N GLY A 138 -4.33 -31.64 -23.95
CA GLY A 138 -3.91 -33.03 -23.83
C GLY A 138 -4.64 -33.78 -22.72
N VAL A 139 -4.67 -33.21 -21.52
CA VAL A 139 -5.36 -33.78 -20.36
C VAL A 139 -6.87 -33.85 -20.59
N CYS A 140 -7.49 -32.84 -21.19
CA CYS A 140 -8.92 -32.87 -21.53
C CYS A 140 -9.23 -34.01 -22.51
N ARG A 141 -8.40 -34.22 -23.54
CA ARG A 141 -8.57 -35.32 -24.50
C ARG A 141 -8.40 -36.69 -23.82
N GLU A 142 -7.38 -36.87 -22.97
CA GLU A 142 -7.20 -38.11 -22.21
C GLU A 142 -8.38 -38.37 -21.28
N LEU A 143 -8.90 -37.34 -20.62
CA LEU A 143 -10.08 -37.43 -19.77
C LEU A 143 -11.34 -37.82 -20.56
N GLU A 144 -11.53 -37.27 -21.76
CA GLU A 144 -12.62 -37.63 -22.66
C GLU A 144 -12.49 -39.07 -23.18
N GLU A 145 -11.27 -39.53 -23.49
CA GLU A 145 -10.98 -40.92 -23.88
C GLU A 145 -11.27 -41.89 -22.72
N TRP A 146 -10.88 -41.54 -21.49
CA TRP A 146 -11.21 -42.32 -20.28
C TRP A 146 -12.71 -42.37 -20.01
N ASN A 147 -13.40 -41.23 -20.12
CA ASN A 147 -14.85 -41.17 -19.96
C ASN A 147 -15.60 -41.99 -21.03
N SER A 148 -15.08 -41.99 -22.26
CA SER A 148 -15.63 -42.78 -23.38
C SER A 148 -15.33 -44.28 -23.23
N ALA A 149 -14.16 -44.66 -22.71
CA ALA A 149 -13.80 -46.04 -22.40
C ALA A 149 -14.63 -46.61 -21.23
N ASN A 150 -14.94 -45.77 -20.23
CA ASN A 150 -15.78 -46.16 -19.10
C ASN A 150 -17.28 -46.26 -19.47
N GLY A 151 -17.70 -45.57 -20.55
CA GLY A 151 -19.06 -45.64 -21.09
C GLY A 151 -19.45 -46.98 -21.73
N ASN A 152 -18.51 -47.93 -21.87
CA ASN A 152 -18.77 -49.26 -22.42
C ASN A 152 -18.64 -50.40 -21.40
N ILE A 153 -18.60 -50.11 -20.10
CA ILE A 153 -18.76 -51.13 -19.04
C ILE A 153 -20.26 -51.34 -18.81
N GLY A 154 -20.90 -51.88 -19.84
CA GLY A 154 -22.29 -52.31 -19.84
C GLY A 154 -22.42 -53.78 -20.18
N ASP A 155 -21.44 -54.62 -19.82
CA ASP A 155 -21.62 -56.08 -19.71
C ASP A 155 -20.35 -56.71 -19.11
N CYS A 156 -20.28 -56.79 -17.79
CA CYS A 156 -19.44 -57.77 -17.12
C CYS A 156 -20.26 -58.39 -16.00
N GLN A 157 -20.88 -59.50 -16.37
CA GLN A 157 -21.38 -60.56 -15.49
C GLN A 157 -20.52 -60.66 -14.22
N GLN A 158 -21.12 -60.38 -13.07
CA GLN A 158 -20.65 -60.91 -11.80
C GLN A 158 -21.68 -61.91 -11.32
N ASP A 159 -21.28 -63.18 -11.30
CA ASP A 159 -21.54 -64.10 -10.20
C ASP A 159 -20.67 -65.35 -10.38
N PRO A 160 -20.42 -66.18 -9.34
CA PRO A 160 -20.58 -65.95 -7.91
C PRO A 160 -19.37 -66.45 -7.10
N LEU A 161 -19.45 -66.31 -5.77
CA LEU A 161 -18.75 -67.12 -4.78
C LEU A 161 -17.30 -66.71 -4.46
N VAL A 162 -17.14 -65.98 -3.35
CA VAL A 162 -16.27 -66.25 -2.19
C VAL A 162 -16.25 -64.97 -1.36
N ASP A 163 -17.06 -64.90 -0.31
CA ASP A 163 -16.53 -64.79 1.06
C ASP A 163 -17.69 -64.93 2.08
N GLU A 164 -18.22 -66.15 2.16
CA GLU A 164 -19.13 -66.55 3.24
C GLU A 164 -18.29 -67.02 4.43
N LEU A 165 -17.62 -66.10 5.13
CA LEU A 165 -17.02 -66.42 6.44
C LEU A 165 -16.67 -65.20 7.32
N GLN A 166 -17.63 -64.29 7.58
CA GLN A 166 -17.59 -63.46 8.81
C GLN A 166 -18.87 -62.70 9.16
N SER A 167 -20.04 -63.13 8.67
CA SER A 167 -21.34 -62.58 9.07
C SER A 167 -21.97 -63.42 10.18
N SER A 168 -21.43 -63.36 11.39
CA SER A 168 -22.14 -63.88 12.57
C SER A 168 -21.64 -63.20 13.83
N LEU A 169 -22.02 -61.93 14.05
CA LEU A 169 -22.31 -61.34 15.38
C LEU A 169 -22.64 -59.84 15.42
N LEU A 170 -22.72 -59.12 14.29
CA LEU A 170 -23.15 -57.71 14.28
C LEU A 170 -24.58 -57.59 13.75
N SER A 171 -25.43 -56.87 14.48
CA SER A 171 -26.79 -56.52 14.02
C SER A 171 -26.69 -55.76 12.68
N ASP A 172 -27.67 -55.89 11.79
CA ASP A 172 -27.71 -55.14 10.50
C ASP A 172 -27.54 -53.62 10.72
N ALA A 173 -27.91 -53.12 11.90
CA ALA A 173 -27.68 -51.74 12.32
C ALA A 173 -26.20 -51.41 12.62
N ASP A 174 -25.42 -52.34 13.16
CA ASP A 174 -24.02 -52.11 13.52
C ASP A 174 -23.10 -52.16 12.29
N ASN A 175 -23.41 -53.00 11.31
CA ASN A 175 -22.72 -53.00 10.02
C ASN A 175 -22.91 -51.67 9.28
N ARG A 176 -24.12 -51.10 9.27
CA ARG A 176 -24.38 -49.78 8.67
C ARG A 176 -23.58 -48.66 9.33
N LYS A 177 -23.49 -48.67 10.66
CA LYS A 177 -22.70 -47.71 11.45
C LYS A 177 -21.21 -47.79 11.14
N ALA A 178 -20.67 -49.00 10.99
CA ALA A 178 -19.27 -49.21 10.63
C ALA A 178 -18.95 -48.70 9.21
N ILE A 179 -19.80 -49.05 8.23
CA ILE A 179 -19.66 -48.59 6.83
C ILE A 179 -19.73 -47.07 6.72
N PHE A 180 -20.62 -46.42 7.48
CA PHE A 180 -20.69 -44.96 7.51
C PHE A 180 -19.37 -44.32 8.01
N LEU A 181 -18.81 -44.85 9.11
CA LEU A 181 -17.57 -44.31 9.67
C LEU A 181 -16.38 -44.50 8.71
N GLU A 182 -16.31 -45.63 8.01
CA GLU A 182 -15.30 -45.87 6.97
C GLU A 182 -15.46 -44.91 5.79
N ASN A 183 -16.69 -44.65 5.35
CA ASN A 183 -16.95 -43.65 4.31
C ASN A 183 -16.47 -42.25 4.71
N ILE A 184 -16.68 -41.84 5.97
CA ILE A 184 -16.13 -40.57 6.48
C ILE A 184 -14.61 -40.58 6.47
N ASP A 185 -13.96 -41.69 6.84
CA ASP A 185 -12.49 -41.78 6.77
C ASP A 185 -11.97 -41.65 5.34
N VAL A 186 -12.68 -42.23 4.36
CA VAL A 186 -12.37 -42.06 2.93
C VAL A 186 -12.52 -40.59 2.52
N LEU A 187 -13.63 -39.93 2.86
CA LEU A 187 -13.84 -38.52 2.53
C LEU A 187 -12.80 -37.60 3.17
N LEU A 188 -12.40 -37.88 4.42
CA LEU A 188 -11.32 -37.16 5.11
C LEU A 188 -9.96 -37.37 4.44
N ALA A 189 -9.68 -38.59 3.96
CA ALA A 189 -8.45 -38.90 3.23
C ALA A 189 -8.41 -38.26 1.84
N GLU A 190 -9.57 -38.12 1.18
CA GLU A 190 -9.72 -37.46 -0.12
C GLU A 190 -9.82 -35.93 -0.02
N HIS A 191 -9.74 -35.35 1.18
CA HIS A 191 -9.92 -33.91 1.43
C HIS A 191 -11.27 -33.35 0.91
N LYS A 192 -12.30 -34.19 0.82
CA LYS A 192 -13.67 -33.78 0.44
C LYS A 192 -14.43 -33.27 1.66
N VAL A 193 -13.94 -32.16 2.20
CA VAL A 193 -14.36 -31.60 3.49
C VAL A 193 -15.85 -31.20 3.49
N GLU A 194 -16.37 -30.64 2.41
CA GLU A 194 -17.79 -30.28 2.30
C GLU A 194 -18.73 -31.50 2.34
N GLU A 195 -18.40 -32.54 1.57
CA GLU A 195 -19.18 -33.79 1.53
C GLU A 195 -19.14 -34.50 2.90
N ALA A 196 -17.98 -34.49 3.56
CA ALA A 196 -17.82 -35.03 4.91
C ALA A 196 -18.68 -34.30 5.95
N VAL A 197 -18.76 -32.96 5.88
CA VAL A 197 -19.62 -32.16 6.77
C VAL A 197 -21.09 -32.50 6.56
N GLU A 198 -21.54 -32.58 5.30
CA GLU A 198 -22.94 -32.89 4.97
C GLU A 198 -23.33 -34.30 5.41
N ALA A 199 -22.45 -35.28 5.21
CA ALA A 199 -22.66 -36.66 5.66
C ALA A 199 -22.75 -36.76 7.19
N LEU A 200 -21.89 -36.05 7.94
CA LEU A 200 -21.94 -36.01 9.41
C LEU A 200 -23.19 -35.29 9.93
N GLU A 201 -23.61 -34.19 9.31
CA GLU A 201 -24.83 -33.46 9.69
C GLU A 201 -26.09 -34.31 9.43
N ALA A 202 -26.14 -35.01 8.31
CA ALA A 202 -27.22 -35.91 7.98
C ALA A 202 -27.32 -37.06 8.99
N GLU A 203 -26.19 -37.69 9.35
CA GLU A 203 -26.15 -38.77 10.32
C GLU A 203 -26.54 -38.29 11.73
N GLU A 204 -26.01 -37.14 12.18
CA GLU A 204 -26.40 -36.53 13.46
C GLU A 204 -27.89 -36.22 13.50
N LYS A 205 -28.50 -35.84 12.37
CA LYS A 205 -29.94 -35.59 12.28
C LYS A 205 -30.77 -36.86 12.36
N ASN A 206 -30.31 -37.93 11.72
CA ASN A 206 -31.02 -39.20 11.55
C ASN A 206 -30.88 -40.13 12.77
N CYS A 207 -29.81 -39.99 13.56
CA CYS A 207 -29.55 -40.82 14.73
C CYS A 207 -29.88 -40.08 16.05
N PRO A 208 -30.99 -40.44 16.74
CA PRO A 208 -31.33 -39.83 18.04
C PRO A 208 -30.28 -40.11 19.12
N GLU A 209 -29.49 -41.18 18.96
CA GLU A 209 -28.37 -41.59 19.82
C GLU A 209 -27.23 -40.55 19.88
N LEU A 210 -27.14 -39.68 18.88
CA LEU A 210 -26.17 -38.59 18.80
C LEU A 210 -26.72 -37.29 19.45
N LYS A 211 -28.05 -37.13 19.54
CA LYS A 211 -28.72 -35.92 20.05
C LYS A 211 -28.94 -35.96 21.58
N GLY A 212 -27.97 -35.46 22.34
CA GLY A 212 -28.14 -35.04 23.74
C GLY A 212 -27.42 -35.88 24.81
N PRO A 213 -27.16 -35.30 26.00
CA PRO A 213 -26.49 -35.97 27.13
C PRO A 213 -27.49 -36.70 28.03
N GLY A 214 -28.29 -37.60 27.44
CA GLY A 214 -29.37 -38.30 28.12
C GLY A 214 -29.14 -39.81 28.20
N ASP A 215 -29.14 -40.33 29.42
CA ASP A 215 -28.86 -41.70 29.82
C ASP A 215 -29.63 -42.79 29.03
N THR A 216 -28.94 -43.50 28.13
CA THR A 216 -29.30 -44.91 27.82
C THR A 216 -28.02 -45.75 27.71
N SER A 217 -27.82 -46.60 28.72
CA SER A 217 -26.62 -47.40 28.93
C SER A 217 -26.57 -48.61 28.00
N SER A 218 -25.80 -48.51 26.91
CA SER A 218 -25.17 -49.67 26.25
C SER A 218 -23.70 -49.36 25.96
N MET A 219 -22.82 -50.32 26.23
CA MET A 219 -21.37 -50.21 26.01
C MET A 219 -21.04 -49.98 24.52
N GLU A 220 -21.83 -50.53 23.60
CA GLU A 220 -21.68 -50.39 22.14
C GLU A 220 -22.16 -49.02 21.62
N LEU A 221 -23.24 -48.47 22.20
CA LEU A 221 -23.72 -47.11 21.92
C LEU A 221 -22.66 -46.06 22.27
N SER A 222 -21.88 -46.29 23.33
CA SER A 222 -20.78 -45.41 23.71
C SER A 222 -19.60 -45.47 22.72
N SER A 223 -19.32 -46.65 22.15
CA SER A 223 -18.21 -46.86 21.20
C SER A 223 -18.46 -46.12 19.88
N TYR A 224 -19.62 -46.34 19.25
CA TYR A 224 -19.97 -45.65 18.00
C TYR A 224 -20.01 -44.13 18.16
N ARG A 225 -20.65 -43.63 19.23
CA ARG A 225 -20.68 -42.20 19.54
C ARG A 225 -19.27 -41.62 19.71
N SER A 226 -18.37 -42.33 20.39
CA SER A 226 -16.97 -41.88 20.55
C SER A 226 -16.21 -41.86 19.22
N ALA A 227 -16.40 -42.87 18.36
CA ALA A 227 -15.77 -42.98 17.06
C ALA A 227 -16.27 -41.90 16.08
N PHE A 228 -17.56 -41.56 16.16
CA PHE A 228 -18.18 -40.45 15.43
C PHE A 228 -17.58 -39.10 15.86
N LEU A 229 -17.54 -38.83 17.17
CA LEU A 229 -16.97 -37.58 17.70
C LEU A 229 -15.47 -37.44 17.36
N LYS A 230 -14.73 -38.55 17.31
CA LYS A 230 -13.33 -38.54 16.88
C LYS A 230 -13.19 -38.06 15.43
N ARG A 231 -13.97 -38.62 14.49
CA ARG A 231 -13.94 -38.21 13.08
C ARG A 231 -14.44 -36.78 12.88
N ARG A 232 -15.44 -36.36 13.65
CA ARG A 232 -15.86 -34.95 13.70
C ARG A 232 -14.71 -34.04 14.14
N SER A 233 -13.96 -34.42 15.18
CA SER A 233 -12.78 -33.67 15.61
C SER A 233 -11.70 -33.62 14.52
N MET A 234 -11.44 -34.73 13.82
CA MET A 234 -10.47 -34.76 12.72
C MET A 234 -10.88 -33.83 11.56
N LEU A 235 -12.17 -33.78 11.26
CA LEU A 235 -12.71 -32.84 10.27
C LEU A 235 -12.57 -31.38 10.72
N GLU A 236 -12.82 -31.10 12.00
CA GLU A 236 -12.57 -29.78 12.59
C GLU A 236 -11.10 -29.38 12.45
N ASP A 237 -10.17 -30.29 12.73
CA ASP A 237 -8.73 -30.04 12.61
C ASP A 237 -8.32 -29.74 11.15
N GLN A 238 -8.84 -30.50 10.17
CA GLN A 238 -8.62 -30.22 8.75
C GLN A 238 -9.19 -28.87 8.31
N LEU A 239 -10.36 -28.49 8.79
CA LEU A 239 -10.97 -27.19 8.51
C LEU A 239 -10.14 -26.03 9.08
N ILE A 240 -9.61 -26.20 10.30
CA ILE A 240 -8.71 -25.22 10.91
C ILE A 240 -7.44 -25.10 10.06
N GLU A 241 -6.84 -26.21 9.66
CA GLU A 241 -5.64 -26.23 8.81
C GLU A 241 -5.86 -25.48 7.50
N ILE A 242 -7.00 -25.71 6.83
CA ILE A 242 -7.38 -24.96 5.62
C ILE A 242 -7.47 -23.46 5.93
N THR A 243 -8.02 -23.04 7.07
CA THR A 243 -8.14 -21.61 7.38
C THR A 243 -6.82 -20.93 7.74
N GLU A 244 -5.82 -21.69 8.21
CA GLU A 244 -4.53 -21.16 8.64
C GLU A 244 -3.50 -21.08 7.50
N GLN A 245 -3.77 -21.72 6.36
CA GLN A 245 -2.87 -21.69 5.22
C GLN A 245 -2.71 -20.26 4.63
N PRO A 246 -1.46 -19.78 4.39
CA PRO A 246 -1.21 -18.38 4.01
C PRO A 246 -1.76 -17.95 2.64
N LEU A 247 -2.06 -18.90 1.74
CA LEU A 247 -2.43 -18.66 0.35
C LEU A 247 -3.87 -19.06 0.02
N VAL A 248 -4.69 -19.30 1.05
CA VAL A 248 -6.08 -19.76 0.88
C VAL A 248 -6.89 -18.69 0.16
N SER A 249 -7.67 -19.10 -0.84
CA SER A 249 -8.57 -18.16 -1.50
C SER A 249 -9.65 -17.68 -0.53
N ILE A 250 -10.16 -16.45 -0.73
CA ILE A 250 -11.25 -15.93 0.12
C ILE A 250 -12.47 -16.86 0.06
N LEU A 251 -12.70 -17.51 -1.10
CA LEU A 251 -13.80 -18.45 -1.29
C LEU A 251 -13.63 -19.72 -0.45
N GLU A 252 -12.45 -20.34 -0.45
CA GLU A 252 -12.15 -21.53 0.36
C GLU A 252 -12.21 -21.22 1.86
N LEU A 253 -11.68 -20.07 2.27
CA LEU A 253 -11.82 -19.60 3.66
C LEU A 253 -13.30 -19.52 4.06
N LYS A 254 -14.15 -18.91 3.23
CA LYS A 254 -15.59 -18.81 3.50
C LYS A 254 -16.25 -20.18 3.58
N LYS A 255 -15.92 -21.10 2.67
CA LYS A 255 -16.44 -22.47 2.69
C LYS A 255 -16.05 -23.18 3.99
N ALA A 256 -14.78 -23.15 4.37
CA ALA A 256 -14.27 -23.76 5.59
C ALA A 256 -14.92 -23.16 6.85
N LEU A 257 -15.10 -21.84 6.90
CA LEU A 257 -15.79 -21.17 8.01
C LEU A 257 -17.27 -21.56 8.08
N SER A 258 -17.97 -21.63 6.95
CA SER A 258 -19.36 -22.07 6.90
C SER A 258 -19.53 -23.52 7.36
N ALA A 259 -18.58 -24.39 7.00
CA ALA A 259 -18.50 -25.76 7.48
C ALA A 259 -18.31 -25.84 9.00
N LEU A 260 -17.38 -25.04 9.57
CA LEU A 260 -17.20 -24.97 11.02
C LEU A 260 -18.46 -24.48 11.76
N ILE A 261 -19.22 -23.55 11.15
CA ILE A 261 -20.49 -23.08 11.72
C ILE A 261 -21.53 -24.21 11.71
N LYS A 262 -21.65 -24.97 10.61
CA LYS A 262 -22.51 -26.17 10.54
C LYS A 262 -22.15 -27.21 11.59
N LEU A 263 -20.85 -27.36 11.89
CA LEU A 263 -20.36 -28.23 12.98
C LEU A 263 -20.60 -27.66 14.39
N GLY A 264 -21.27 -26.51 14.53
CA GLY A 264 -21.55 -25.87 15.81
C GLY A 264 -20.35 -25.13 16.42
N LYS A 265 -19.25 -24.96 15.68
CA LYS A 265 -18.04 -24.25 16.11
C LYS A 265 -18.02 -22.78 15.67
N GLY A 266 -19.16 -22.11 15.79
CA GLY A 266 -19.32 -20.69 15.42
C GLY A 266 -18.30 -19.73 16.05
N PRO A 267 -18.03 -19.79 17.37
CA PRO A 267 -17.05 -18.90 18.01
C PRO A 267 -15.62 -19.11 17.52
N LEU A 268 -15.26 -20.35 17.19
CA LEU A 268 -13.96 -20.70 16.64
C LEU A 268 -13.84 -20.20 15.19
N ALA A 269 -14.87 -20.44 14.36
CA ALA A 269 -14.94 -19.92 13.00
C ALA A 269 -14.79 -18.38 12.99
N HIS A 270 -15.49 -17.68 13.88
CA HIS A 270 -15.38 -16.23 13.97
C HIS A 270 -13.96 -15.77 14.36
N GLN A 271 -13.29 -16.49 15.26
CA GLN A 271 -11.91 -16.19 15.63
C GLN A 271 -10.94 -16.40 14.46
N LEU A 272 -11.11 -17.49 13.70
CA LEU A 272 -10.29 -17.80 12.52
C LEU A 272 -10.51 -16.78 11.40
N LEU A 273 -11.74 -16.31 11.19
CA LEU A 273 -12.04 -15.20 10.27
C LEU A 273 -11.18 -13.98 10.63
N LEU A 274 -11.27 -13.49 11.87
CA LEU A 274 -10.51 -12.31 12.29
C LEU A 274 -8.99 -12.51 12.21
N LYS A 275 -8.49 -13.68 12.61
CA LYS A 275 -7.07 -14.03 12.52
C LYS A 275 -6.56 -14.01 11.07
N SER A 276 -7.32 -14.59 10.15
CA SER A 276 -6.94 -14.64 8.73
C SER A 276 -6.94 -13.25 8.07
N TYR A 277 -7.95 -12.41 8.34
CA TYR A 277 -7.99 -11.04 7.84
C TYR A 277 -6.92 -10.15 8.48
N GLY A 278 -6.66 -10.30 9.78
CA GLY A 278 -5.58 -9.60 10.48
C GLY A 278 -4.20 -9.95 9.92
N SER A 279 -3.92 -11.24 9.69
CA SER A 279 -2.67 -11.67 9.04
C SER A 279 -2.50 -11.10 7.63
N ARG A 280 -3.58 -11.06 6.84
CA ARG A 280 -3.56 -10.44 5.50
C ARG A 280 -3.29 -8.94 5.58
N LEU A 281 -3.95 -8.24 6.50
CA LEU A 281 -3.74 -6.81 6.71
C LEU A 281 -2.29 -6.54 7.08
N GLN A 282 -1.74 -7.29 8.05
CA GLN A 282 -0.35 -7.15 8.46
C GLN A 282 0.61 -7.33 7.28
N LYS A 283 0.43 -8.39 6.48
CA LYS A 283 1.26 -8.65 5.29
C LYS A 283 1.14 -7.54 4.25
N SER A 284 -0.06 -7.02 4.00
CA SER A 284 -0.28 -5.89 3.09
C SER A 284 0.40 -4.61 3.60
N VAL A 285 0.36 -4.37 4.91
CA VAL A 285 1.03 -3.23 5.54
C VAL A 285 2.55 -3.37 5.47
N GLU A 286 3.09 -4.56 5.74
CA GLU A 286 4.53 -4.86 5.61
C GLU A 286 5.04 -4.64 4.18
N LEU A 287 4.27 -5.05 3.17
CA LEU A 287 4.58 -4.78 1.77
C LEU A 287 4.48 -3.28 1.41
N PHE A 288 3.61 -2.55 2.09
CA PHE A 288 3.42 -1.12 1.87
C PHE A 288 4.47 -0.26 2.59
N LEU A 289 5.04 -0.74 3.69
CA LEU A 289 5.95 0.02 4.56
C LEU A 289 7.18 0.62 3.83
N PRO A 290 7.84 -0.07 2.88
CA PRO A 290 8.94 0.51 2.09
C PRO A 290 8.55 1.77 1.31
N SER A 291 7.26 1.94 0.98
CA SER A 291 6.76 3.12 0.28
C SER A 291 6.79 4.39 1.13
N CYS A 292 6.96 4.26 2.45
CA CYS A 292 7.02 5.39 3.37
C CYS A 292 8.19 6.34 3.08
N SER A 293 9.34 5.80 2.69
CA SER A 293 10.53 6.63 2.37
C SER A 293 10.38 7.39 1.07
N VAL A 294 9.66 6.82 0.10
CA VAL A 294 9.47 7.40 -1.23
C VAL A 294 8.39 8.49 -1.22
N TYR A 295 7.31 8.29 -0.46
CA TYR A 295 6.16 9.20 -0.43
C TYR A 295 5.67 9.52 1.00
N PRO A 296 6.47 10.17 1.85
CA PRO A 296 6.13 10.40 3.26
C PRO A 296 4.86 11.26 3.46
N LYS A 297 4.56 12.15 2.50
CA LYS A 297 3.40 13.04 2.55
C LYS A 297 2.05 12.33 2.36
N THR A 298 2.01 11.32 1.50
CA THR A 298 0.77 10.58 1.17
C THR A 298 0.66 9.25 1.90
N PHE A 299 1.79 8.74 2.42
CA PHE A 299 1.86 7.45 3.10
C PHE A 299 0.78 7.25 4.18
N PRO A 300 0.59 8.14 5.18
CA PRO A 300 -0.42 7.91 6.22
C PRO A 300 -1.87 7.90 5.71
N ALA A 301 -2.16 8.68 4.66
CA ALA A 301 -3.48 8.70 4.04
C ALA A 301 -3.73 7.40 3.25
N THR A 302 -2.76 6.94 2.47
CA THR A 302 -2.86 5.67 1.74
C THR A 302 -2.93 4.47 2.69
N LEU A 303 -2.16 4.49 3.78
CA LEU A 303 -2.22 3.48 4.83
C LEU A 303 -3.60 3.46 5.49
N SER A 304 -4.19 4.62 5.77
CA SER A 304 -5.57 4.68 6.30
C SER A 304 -6.54 4.00 5.33
N ARG A 305 -6.46 4.29 4.02
CA ARG A 305 -7.31 3.65 3.01
C ARG A 305 -7.19 2.12 3.04
N LEU A 306 -5.98 1.59 3.13
CA LEU A 306 -5.70 0.15 3.18
C LEU A 306 -6.31 -0.50 4.44
N VAL A 307 -6.08 0.08 5.61
CA VAL A 307 -6.56 -0.46 6.89
C VAL A 307 -8.09 -0.42 6.95
N PHE A 308 -8.68 0.74 6.63
CA PHE A 308 -10.14 0.91 6.70
C PHE A 308 -10.88 0.12 5.61
N SER A 309 -10.30 -0.10 4.43
CA SER A 309 -10.92 -0.94 3.41
C SER A 309 -10.99 -2.41 3.84
N ILE A 310 -9.92 -2.93 4.45
CA ILE A 310 -9.91 -4.30 4.98
C ILE A 310 -10.88 -4.42 6.15
N ILE A 311 -10.91 -3.47 7.10
CA ILE A 311 -11.90 -3.43 8.18
C ILE A 311 -13.33 -3.47 7.63
N SER A 312 -13.62 -2.67 6.60
CA SER A 312 -14.93 -2.62 5.92
C SER A 312 -15.32 -3.98 5.36
N VAL A 313 -14.40 -4.64 4.63
CA VAL A 313 -14.63 -5.97 4.06
C VAL A 313 -14.86 -6.99 5.18
N THR A 314 -13.99 -7.05 6.18
CA THR A 314 -14.11 -8.01 7.29
C THR A 314 -15.41 -7.83 8.07
N THR A 315 -15.85 -6.59 8.29
CA THR A 315 -17.09 -6.29 9.02
C THR A 315 -18.32 -6.74 8.23
N LYS A 316 -18.37 -6.44 6.92
CA LYS A 316 -19.44 -6.92 6.03
C LYS A 316 -19.48 -8.44 5.97
N GLU A 317 -18.34 -9.08 5.78
CA GLU A 317 -18.24 -10.53 5.66
C GLU A 317 -18.60 -11.24 6.96
N SER A 318 -18.17 -10.70 8.11
CA SER A 318 -18.58 -11.23 9.41
C SER A 318 -20.11 -11.15 9.58
N GLY A 319 -20.73 -10.01 9.22
CA GLY A 319 -22.19 -9.86 9.24
C GLY A 319 -22.92 -10.84 8.33
N LEU A 320 -22.39 -11.10 7.12
CA LEU A 320 -22.97 -12.05 6.17
C LEU A 320 -22.91 -13.51 6.66
N ILE A 321 -21.81 -13.90 7.31
CA ILE A 321 -21.56 -15.29 7.71
C ILE A 321 -22.19 -15.60 9.08
N PHE A 322 -22.11 -14.66 10.03
CA PHE A 322 -22.50 -14.88 11.42
C PHE A 322 -23.81 -14.19 11.82
N GLY A 323 -24.36 -13.33 10.96
CA GLY A 323 -25.55 -12.54 11.22
C GLY A 323 -25.34 -11.46 12.30
N ASP A 324 -26.43 -10.83 12.72
CA ASP A 324 -26.45 -9.76 13.73
C ASP A 324 -26.38 -10.28 15.17
N ASN A 325 -25.46 -11.21 15.45
CA ASN A 325 -25.24 -11.70 16.80
C ASN A 325 -24.34 -10.74 17.58
N PRO A 326 -24.81 -10.12 18.68
CA PRO A 326 -24.04 -9.11 19.42
C PRO A 326 -22.71 -9.65 19.96
N VAL A 327 -22.59 -10.96 20.23
CA VAL A 327 -21.34 -11.57 20.70
C VAL A 327 -20.25 -11.46 19.63
N TYR A 328 -20.60 -11.70 18.37
CA TYR A 328 -19.68 -11.64 17.25
C TYR A 328 -19.41 -10.19 16.85
N THR A 329 -20.45 -9.36 16.77
CA THR A 329 -20.30 -7.93 16.48
C THR A 329 -19.38 -7.24 17.48
N ASN A 330 -19.53 -7.50 18.78
CA ASN A 330 -18.63 -6.93 19.81
C ASN A 330 -17.18 -7.40 19.64
N ARG A 331 -16.96 -8.65 19.23
CA ARG A 331 -15.61 -9.17 18.98
C ARG A 331 -14.99 -8.57 17.72
N VAL A 332 -15.78 -8.30 16.68
CA VAL A 332 -15.32 -7.53 15.51
C VAL A 332 -14.91 -6.12 15.94
N VAL A 333 -15.72 -5.44 16.77
CA VAL A 333 -15.38 -4.10 17.29
C VAL A 333 -14.05 -4.11 18.05
N GLN A 334 -13.83 -5.08 18.95
CA GLN A 334 -12.56 -5.22 19.66
C GLN A 334 -11.36 -5.46 18.73
N TRP A 335 -11.54 -6.30 17.70
CA TRP A 335 -10.50 -6.51 16.70
C TRP A 335 -10.21 -5.21 15.91
N VAL A 336 -11.24 -4.47 15.51
CA VAL A 336 -11.10 -3.17 14.84
C VAL A 336 -10.36 -2.16 15.73
N GLU A 337 -10.64 -2.13 17.03
CA GLU A 337 -9.92 -1.29 17.99
C GLU A 337 -8.41 -1.62 17.98
N TRP A 338 -8.04 -2.91 18.03
CA TRP A 338 -6.63 -3.33 17.97
C TRP A 338 -5.95 -2.97 16.64
N GLU A 339 -6.63 -3.15 15.51
CA GLU A 339 -6.08 -2.78 14.20
C GLU A 339 -5.90 -1.27 14.05
N ILE A 340 -6.81 -0.47 14.61
CA ILE A 340 -6.68 0.99 14.64
C ILE A 340 -5.53 1.43 15.54
N GLU A 341 -5.38 0.83 16.72
CA GLU A 341 -4.23 1.09 17.58
C GLU A 341 -2.91 0.76 16.88
N TYR A 342 -2.88 -0.37 16.15
CA TYR A 342 -1.74 -0.75 15.34
C TYR A 342 -1.43 0.26 14.24
N PHE A 343 -2.46 0.69 13.50
CA PHE A 343 -2.37 1.74 12.49
C PHE A 343 -1.80 3.04 13.06
N VAL A 344 -2.35 3.55 14.17
CA VAL A 344 -1.92 4.81 14.77
C VAL A 344 -0.45 4.73 15.23
N ARG A 345 -0.06 3.59 15.80
CA ARG A 345 1.35 3.35 16.18
C ARG A 345 2.26 3.40 14.96
N LEU A 346 1.87 2.75 13.87
CA LEU A 346 2.65 2.72 12.64
C LEU A 346 2.80 4.11 12.02
N VAL A 347 1.74 4.92 12.02
CA VAL A 347 1.79 6.32 11.56
C VAL A 347 2.77 7.14 12.40
N LYS A 348 2.78 6.95 13.72
CA LYS A 348 3.70 7.65 14.62
C LYS A 348 5.16 7.24 14.41
N GLU A 349 5.43 5.94 14.33
CA GLU A 349 6.79 5.39 14.16
C GLU A 349 7.42 5.80 12.81
N ASN A 350 6.58 5.97 11.80
CA ASN A 350 7.01 6.33 10.44
C ASN A 350 6.78 7.82 10.13
N ALA A 351 6.49 8.65 11.14
CA ALA A 351 6.33 10.07 10.94
C ALA A 351 7.68 10.70 10.53
N PRO A 352 7.69 11.61 9.53
CA PRO A 352 8.94 12.23 9.06
C PRO A 352 9.55 13.08 10.18
N SER A 353 10.70 12.64 10.71
CA SER A 353 11.39 13.30 11.83
C SER A 353 12.13 14.59 11.43
N SER A 354 12.34 14.83 10.12
CA SER A 354 13.21 15.90 9.60
C SER A 354 12.51 16.94 8.70
N GLU A 355 11.41 16.60 8.02
CA GLU A 355 10.66 17.53 7.14
C GLU A 355 9.59 18.31 7.90
N LYS A 356 10.08 19.29 8.68
CA LYS A 356 9.35 20.02 9.73
C LYS A 356 8.12 20.79 9.25
N LEU A 357 8.09 21.24 7.99
CA LEU A 357 6.99 22.04 7.42
C LEU A 357 5.82 21.18 6.92
N PHE A 358 6.09 19.97 6.45
CA PHE A 358 5.06 19.07 5.92
C PHE A 358 4.46 18.15 6.98
N ALA A 359 5.11 18.01 8.15
CA ALA A 359 4.64 17.14 9.24
C ALA A 359 3.19 17.43 9.65
N LEU A 360 2.79 18.71 9.83
CA LEU A 360 1.40 19.04 10.17
C LEU A 360 0.43 18.76 9.03
N GLY A 361 0.82 19.04 7.78
CA GLY A 361 0.00 18.73 6.61
C GLY A 361 -0.23 17.23 6.46
N THR A 362 0.81 16.42 6.65
CA THR A 362 0.75 14.96 6.63
C THR A 362 -0.12 14.42 7.78
N ALA A 363 0.06 14.95 9.00
CA ALA A 363 -0.74 14.56 10.16
C ALA A 363 -2.22 14.95 9.99
N SER A 364 -2.49 16.15 9.46
CA SER A 364 -3.84 16.61 9.12
C SER A 364 -4.50 15.72 8.09
N ASN A 365 -3.77 15.36 7.02
CA ASN A 365 -4.28 14.48 5.97
C ASN A 365 -4.59 13.09 6.51
N CYS A 366 -3.76 12.56 7.42
CA CYS A 366 -4.00 11.29 8.09
C CYS A 366 -5.29 11.32 8.92
N VAL A 367 -5.48 12.34 9.76
CA VAL A 367 -6.70 12.51 10.57
C VAL A 367 -7.92 12.65 9.67
N GLN A 368 -7.85 13.51 8.65
CA GLN A 368 -8.97 13.74 7.74
C GLN A 368 -9.35 12.47 6.98
N ALA A 369 -8.38 11.73 6.44
CA ALA A 369 -8.64 10.48 5.75
C ALA A 369 -9.25 9.44 6.70
N SER A 370 -8.69 9.28 7.90
CA SER A 370 -9.17 8.34 8.91
C SER A 370 -10.61 8.64 9.35
N LEU A 371 -10.94 9.92 9.59
CA LEU A 371 -12.31 10.33 9.93
C LEU A 371 -13.29 10.14 8.76
N THR A 372 -12.84 10.40 7.53
CA THR A 372 -13.65 10.17 6.33
C THR A 372 -14.01 8.69 6.20
N TYR A 373 -13.03 7.80 6.32
CA TYR A 373 -13.29 6.35 6.26
C TYR A 373 -14.09 5.85 7.47
N SER A 374 -13.87 6.40 8.66
CA SER A 374 -14.71 6.12 9.84
C SER A 374 -16.17 6.46 9.57
N SER A 375 -16.47 7.62 8.97
CA SER A 375 -17.85 8.00 8.63
C SER A 375 -18.50 7.04 7.63
N MET A 376 -17.73 6.47 6.70
CA MET A 376 -18.23 5.45 5.77
C MET A 376 -18.56 4.13 6.50
N LEU A 377 -17.78 3.78 7.52
CA LEU A 377 -18.00 2.59 8.35
C LEU A 377 -19.20 2.72 9.30
N GLU A 378 -19.68 3.93 9.58
CA GLU A 378 -20.88 4.13 10.41
C GLU A 378 -22.12 3.46 9.79
N SER A 379 -22.18 3.37 8.46
CA SER A 379 -23.23 2.62 7.73
C SER A 379 -23.23 1.13 8.05
N GLN A 380 -22.12 0.58 8.55
CA GLN A 380 -21.95 -0.81 8.96
C GLN A 380 -22.04 -0.98 10.49
N GLY A 381 -22.46 0.05 11.21
CA GLY A 381 -22.61 0.03 12.67
C GLY A 381 -21.33 0.30 13.46
N LEU A 382 -20.22 0.63 12.81
CA LEU A 382 -18.94 0.95 13.47
C LEU A 382 -18.78 2.45 13.68
N LYS A 383 -18.76 2.90 14.94
CA LYS A 383 -18.57 4.32 15.31
C LYS A 383 -17.17 4.55 15.86
N LEU A 384 -16.21 4.76 14.97
CA LEU A 384 -14.77 4.81 15.32
C LEU A 384 -14.24 6.24 15.50
N SER A 385 -15.05 7.25 15.17
CA SER A 385 -14.65 8.66 15.15
C SER A 385 -14.10 9.14 16.50
N LYS A 386 -14.75 8.77 17.61
CA LYS A 386 -14.28 9.12 18.96
C LYS A 386 -12.96 8.43 19.32
N LEU A 387 -12.83 7.15 19.00
CA LEU A 387 -11.61 6.37 19.25
C LEU A 387 -10.42 6.96 18.50
N LEU A 388 -10.59 7.25 17.21
CA LEU A 388 -9.55 7.83 16.36
C LEU A 388 -9.08 9.18 16.89
N LEU A 389 -9.99 10.05 17.32
CA LEU A 389 -9.63 11.34 17.92
C LEU A 389 -8.81 11.14 19.20
N VAL A 390 -9.16 10.18 20.06
CA VAL A 390 -8.41 9.88 21.28
C VAL A 390 -7.01 9.37 20.96
N LEU A 391 -6.88 8.45 20.01
CA LEU A 391 -5.59 7.82 19.67
C LEU A 391 -4.65 8.74 18.87
N LEU A 392 -5.19 9.55 17.96
CA LEU A 392 -4.41 10.47 17.13
C LEU A 392 -4.09 11.79 17.84
N ARG A 393 -4.82 12.16 18.90
CA ARG A 393 -4.57 13.41 19.62
C ARG A 393 -3.12 13.56 20.11
N PRO A 394 -2.50 12.59 20.79
CA PRO A 394 -1.09 12.70 21.20
C PRO A 394 -0.15 12.90 20.01
N TYR A 395 -0.41 12.25 18.87
CA TYR A 395 0.38 12.43 17.66
C TYR A 395 0.32 13.87 17.14
N ILE A 396 -0.88 14.46 17.10
CA ILE A 396 -1.05 15.86 16.67
C ILE A 396 -0.39 16.82 17.66
N GLU A 397 -0.54 16.59 18.97
CA GLU A 397 0.07 17.42 20.02
C GLU A 397 1.61 17.39 19.92
N GLU A 398 2.21 16.23 19.69
CA GLU A 398 3.66 16.09 19.47
C GLU A 398 4.14 16.84 18.22
N VAL A 399 3.41 16.74 17.11
CA VAL A 399 3.72 17.46 15.86
C VAL A 399 3.61 18.97 16.04
N LEU A 400 2.56 19.45 16.73
CA LEU A 400 2.38 20.86 17.03
C LEU A 400 3.50 21.40 17.92
N GLU A 401 3.86 20.68 18.98
CA GLU A 401 4.94 21.05 19.88
C GLU A 401 6.30 21.13 19.15
N LEU A 402 6.56 20.20 18.22
CA LEU A 402 7.75 20.25 17.36
C LEU A 402 7.78 21.52 16.49
N ILE A 403 6.64 21.89 15.91
CA ILE A 403 6.47 23.08 15.07
C ILE A 403 6.62 24.36 15.90
N PHE A 404 6.01 24.43 17.09
CA PHE A 404 6.19 25.56 18.00
C PHE A 404 7.65 25.75 18.40
N ARG A 405 8.37 24.66 18.70
CA ARG A 405 9.80 24.71 19.03
C ARG A 405 10.66 25.13 17.84
N TRP A 406 10.25 24.77 16.62
CA TRP A 406 10.91 25.26 15.40
C TRP A 406 10.64 26.74 15.19
N ALA A 407 9.37 27.17 15.21
CA ALA A 407 8.98 28.58 15.03
C ALA A 407 9.65 29.49 16.07
N ARG A 408 9.77 29.04 17.33
CA ARG A 408 10.51 29.77 18.37
C ARG A 408 12.00 29.91 18.04
N ARG A 409 12.64 28.87 17.52
CA ARG A 409 14.06 28.91 17.12
C ARG A 409 14.26 29.82 15.91
N ALA A 410 13.41 29.70 14.88
CA ALA A 410 13.45 30.57 13.71
C ALA A 410 13.26 32.05 14.09
N ALA A 411 12.31 32.36 14.98
CA ALA A 411 12.12 33.72 15.45
C ALA A 411 13.32 34.27 16.25
N LEU A 412 14.02 33.43 17.00
CA LEU A 412 15.25 33.80 17.71
C LEU A 412 16.42 34.04 16.75
N ASP A 413 16.60 33.20 15.74
CA ASP A 413 17.62 33.40 14.69
C ASP A 413 17.37 34.70 13.90
N VAL A 414 16.11 35.05 13.63
CA VAL A 414 15.75 36.33 12.98
C VAL A 414 15.99 37.53 13.89
N THR A 415 15.76 37.40 15.20
CA THR A 415 16.01 38.51 16.16
C THR A 415 17.48 38.71 16.47
N GLU A 416 18.31 37.67 16.43
CA GLU A 416 19.77 37.79 16.58
C GLU A 416 20.41 38.52 15.39
N ILE A 417 19.85 38.37 14.18
CA ILE A 417 20.24 39.13 12.99
C ILE A 417 19.81 40.60 13.11
N ASP A 418 18.61 40.89 13.63
CA ASP A 418 18.09 42.26 13.79
C ASP A 418 18.82 43.06 14.88
N GLU A 419 19.17 42.43 16.02
CA GLU A 419 19.98 43.07 17.07
C GLU A 419 21.42 43.37 16.60
N SER A 420 21.98 42.54 15.70
CA SER A 420 23.30 42.78 15.10
C SER A 420 23.34 43.99 14.15
N LEU A 421 22.18 44.39 13.61
CA LEU A 421 22.03 45.54 12.71
C LEU A 421 21.68 46.84 13.45
N LEU A 422 21.20 46.77 14.69
CA LEU A 422 20.77 47.95 15.47
C LEU A 422 21.85 48.55 16.38
N LEU A 423 23.04 47.94 16.49
CA LEU A 423 24.10 48.39 17.41
C LEU A 423 25.25 49.20 16.78
N SER A 424 25.03 49.91 15.67
CA SER A 424 26.01 50.89 15.17
C SER A 424 25.44 52.33 15.15
N PRO A 425 25.69 53.15 16.18
CA PRO A 425 25.24 54.53 16.19
C PRO A 425 26.29 55.41 15.48
N ARG A 426 26.02 55.81 14.23
CA ARG A 426 26.73 56.96 13.65
C ARG A 426 25.86 57.79 12.73
N SER A 427 25.24 58.78 13.35
CA SER A 427 24.97 60.12 12.84
C SER A 427 25.51 60.42 11.43
N MET A 428 24.63 60.62 10.45
CA MET A 428 24.90 61.52 9.30
C MET A 428 23.61 62.05 8.64
N SER A 429 23.79 63.27 8.11
CA SER A 429 22.87 64.24 7.50
C SER A 429 21.96 63.76 6.34
N PRO A 430 20.88 64.52 6.04
CA PRO A 430 19.76 64.07 5.20
C PRO A 430 19.96 64.25 3.68
N LEU A 431 21.13 63.93 3.10
CA LEU A 431 21.35 64.07 1.65
C LEU A 431 22.03 62.87 0.96
N SER A 432 21.93 61.66 1.54
CA SER A 432 22.38 60.42 0.88
C SER A 432 21.32 59.33 1.01
N ALA A 433 20.12 59.59 0.51
CA ALA A 433 18.95 58.74 0.72
C ALA A 433 18.56 57.85 -0.48
N PHE A 434 19.36 57.76 -1.56
CA PHE A 434 18.85 57.18 -2.82
C PHE A 434 19.71 56.13 -3.53
N ALA A 435 20.77 55.55 -2.95
CA ALA A 435 21.65 54.68 -3.77
C ALA A 435 22.08 53.31 -3.21
N THR A 436 21.73 52.89 -2.00
CA THR A 436 22.23 51.59 -1.47
C THR A 436 21.25 50.79 -0.60
N LEU A 437 19.95 51.10 -0.63
CA LEU A 437 18.94 50.41 0.18
C LEU A 437 17.90 49.72 -0.72
N SER A 438 18.26 48.64 -1.41
CA SER A 438 17.26 47.86 -2.16
C SER A 438 17.46 46.35 -2.15
N ASP A 439 18.69 45.83 -2.16
CA ASP A 439 18.88 44.40 -2.38
C ASP A 439 18.82 43.54 -1.09
N SER A 440 19.35 44.03 0.04
CA SER A 440 19.25 43.30 1.31
C SER A 440 17.84 43.36 1.91
N VAL A 441 17.15 44.50 1.74
CA VAL A 441 15.79 44.70 2.25
C VAL A 441 14.77 43.90 1.45
N LEU A 442 14.97 43.71 0.14
CA LEU A 442 14.07 42.93 -0.71
C LEU A 442 14.16 41.43 -0.41
N VAL A 443 15.37 40.88 -0.22
CA VAL A 443 15.57 39.47 0.15
C VAL A 443 15.03 39.18 1.55
N ASP A 444 15.28 40.07 2.52
CA ASP A 444 14.76 39.95 3.89
C ASP A 444 13.22 40.09 3.95
N SER A 445 12.64 40.95 3.11
CA SER A 445 11.19 41.05 2.94
C SER A 445 10.57 39.84 2.23
N GLY A 446 11.33 39.19 1.33
CA GLY A 446 10.93 37.96 0.65
C GLY A 446 10.91 36.77 1.60
N MET A 447 11.91 36.65 2.49
CA MET A 447 11.93 35.66 3.57
C MET A 447 10.78 35.90 4.56
N LYS A 448 10.55 37.16 5.00
CA LYS A 448 9.42 37.52 5.85
C LYS A 448 8.06 37.24 5.18
N PHE A 449 7.95 37.42 3.87
CA PHE A 449 6.73 37.10 3.12
C PHE A 449 6.50 35.59 3.02
N MET A 450 7.55 34.80 2.83
CA MET A 450 7.47 33.33 2.85
C MET A 450 7.07 32.83 4.25
N ASP A 451 7.63 33.40 5.33
CA ASP A 451 7.23 33.09 6.71
C ASP A 451 5.77 33.47 6.99
N ILE A 452 5.29 34.62 6.48
CA ILE A 452 3.89 35.06 6.63
C ILE A 452 2.93 34.16 5.82
N ILE A 453 3.31 33.75 4.61
CA ILE A 453 2.54 32.79 3.82
C ILE A 453 2.48 31.44 4.54
N GLU A 454 3.59 30.97 5.13
CA GLU A 454 3.63 29.74 5.92
C GLU A 454 2.76 29.82 7.16
N VAL A 455 2.77 30.92 7.90
CA VAL A 455 1.88 31.15 9.05
C VAL A 455 0.42 31.19 8.62
N SER A 456 0.10 31.77 7.45
CA SER A 456 -1.26 31.77 6.88
C SER A 456 -1.70 30.37 6.42
N TRP A 457 -0.76 29.53 5.97
CA TRP A 457 -1.01 28.14 5.60
C TRP A 457 -1.22 27.26 6.83
N LEU A 458 -0.37 27.40 7.86
CA LEU A 458 -0.54 26.77 9.17
C LEU A 458 -1.85 27.20 9.82
N SER A 459 -2.22 28.49 9.74
CA SER A 459 -3.52 28.99 10.21
C SER A 459 -4.68 28.36 9.45
N SER A 460 -4.58 28.18 8.13
CA SER A 460 -5.59 27.46 7.33
C SER A 460 -5.69 25.97 7.69
N VAL A 461 -4.56 25.31 7.98
CA VAL A 461 -4.55 23.91 8.42
C VAL A 461 -5.12 23.76 9.84
N ILE A 462 -4.79 24.67 10.75
CA ILE A 462 -5.36 24.74 12.10
C ILE A 462 -6.87 25.05 12.03
N LEU A 463 -7.31 25.96 11.14
CA LEU A 463 -8.72 26.25 10.92
C LEU A 463 -9.45 25.05 10.31
N ARG A 464 -8.81 24.31 9.40
CA ARG A 464 -9.34 23.08 8.80
C ARG A 464 -9.43 21.95 9.81
N MET A 465 -8.44 21.80 10.71
CA MET A 465 -8.51 20.88 11.85
C MET A 465 -9.60 21.28 12.85
N LYS A 466 -9.72 22.57 13.17
CA LYS A 466 -10.76 23.08 14.09
C LYS A 466 -12.15 22.87 13.51
N ASN A 467 -12.34 23.08 12.20
CA ASN A 467 -13.61 22.81 11.53
C ASN A 467 -13.92 21.31 11.44
N SER A 468 -12.92 20.44 11.21
CA SER A 468 -13.11 18.98 11.20
C SER A 468 -13.42 18.40 12.60
N VAL A 469 -12.91 19.02 13.67
CA VAL A 469 -13.21 18.64 15.06
C VAL A 469 -14.56 19.21 15.53
N VAL A 470 -14.94 20.41 15.08
CA VAL A 470 -16.24 21.04 15.39
C VAL A 470 -17.39 20.41 14.59
N LEU A 471 -17.14 19.81 13.42
CA LEU A 471 -18.16 19.07 12.66
C LEU A 471 -18.50 17.68 13.26
N VAL A 472 -17.76 17.21 14.26
CA VAL A 472 -17.90 15.88 14.87
C VAL A 472 -18.28 15.96 16.37
N SER A 473 -18.42 17.18 16.92
CA SER A 473 -19.05 17.44 18.23
C SER A 473 -20.46 17.93 18.05
#